data_AF-A0A443SPQ9-F1
#
_entry.id   AF-A0A443SPQ9-F1
#
_cell.length_a   1.000
_cell.length_b   1.000
_cell.length_c   1.000
_cell.angle_alpha   90.00
_cell.angle_beta   90.00
_cell.angle_gamma   90.00
#
_symmetry.space_group_name_H-M   'P 1'
#
loop_
_entity.id
_entity.type
_entity.pdbx_description
1 polymer ?
#
loop_
_entity_poly.entity_id
_entity_poly.type
_entity_poly.pdbx_seq_one_letter_code
_entity_poly.pdbx_strand_id
1 'polypeptide(L)' 'MVAPTTPPSAHSTHANSANSAYPECAGCRKAINERYLLKAVDKLWHEDCLKCACCDCRL' A
#
# COMPACT_ATOMS: atom_id res chain seq x y z
N MET A 1 -33.21 -16.69 -4.60
CA MET A 1 -32.37 -15.79 -5.42
C MET A 1 -31.46 -14.99 -4.49
N VAL A 2 -30.31 -15.56 -4.13
CA VAL A 2 -29.30 -14.87 -3.32
C VAL A 2 -28.45 -14.01 -4.25
N ALA A 3 -28.35 -12.72 -3.98
CA ALA A 3 -27.41 -11.82 -4.64
C ALA A 3 -26.20 -11.60 -3.70
N PRO A 4 -24.99 -12.03 -4.10
CA PRO A 4 -23.76 -11.69 -3.37
C PRO A 4 -22.92 -10.71 -4.19
N THR A 5 -22.98 -9.40 -3.93
CA THR A 5 -22.05 -8.36 -4.45
C THR A 5 -22.43 -7.05 -3.77
N THR A 6 -21.65 -6.27 -3.03
CA THR A 6 -20.20 -6.10 -2.86
C THR A 6 -20.05 -5.10 -1.69
N PRO A 7 -19.15 -5.28 -0.69
CA PRO A 7 -18.75 -4.17 0.18
C PRO A 7 -17.63 -3.37 -0.51
N PRO A 8 -17.79 -2.08 -0.87
CA PRO A 8 -16.64 -1.23 -1.06
C PRO A 8 -16.12 -0.90 0.35
N SER A 9 -15.08 -1.63 0.76
CA SER A 9 -14.27 -1.28 1.91
C SER A 9 -13.84 0.18 1.80
N ALA A 10 -14.51 1.05 2.55
CA ALA A 10 -14.03 2.40 2.80
C ALA A 10 -12.69 2.27 3.51
N HIS A 11 -11.61 2.32 2.74
CA HIS A 11 -10.28 2.50 3.30
C HIS A 11 -10.33 3.86 3.98
N SER A 12 -10.45 3.86 5.31
CA SER A 12 -10.32 5.05 6.13
C SER A 12 -8.92 5.61 5.90
N THR A 13 -8.80 6.54 4.97
CA THR A 13 -7.57 7.27 4.68
C THR A 13 -7.33 8.21 5.85
N HIS A 14 -6.76 7.68 6.93
CA HIS A 14 -6.18 8.49 7.98
C HIS A 14 -4.91 9.11 7.40
N ALA A 15 -5.08 10.28 6.79
CA ALA A 15 -3.98 11.16 6.40
C ALA A 15 -3.29 11.63 7.68
N ASN A 16 -2.32 10.86 8.16
CA ASN A 16 -1.46 11.28 9.24
C ASN A 16 -0.36 12.18 8.67
N SER A 17 -0.52 13.47 8.94
CA SER A 17 0.39 14.57 8.64
C SER A 17 1.87 14.19 8.87
N ALA A 18 2.63 13.96 7.79
CA ALA A 18 3.99 13.45 7.88
C ALA A 18 5.02 14.58 7.74
N ASN A 19 5.45 15.13 8.88
CA ASN A 19 6.85 15.54 9.05
C ASN A 19 7.63 14.30 9.53
N SER A 20 7.71 13.28 8.69
CA SER A 20 8.37 12.03 9.01
C SER A 20 9.54 11.88 8.06
N ALA A 21 10.75 11.76 8.60
CA ALA A 21 11.99 11.55 7.83
C ALA A 21 12.02 10.19 7.07
N TYR A 22 10.90 9.48 7.07
CA TYR A 22 10.72 8.18 6.46
C TYR A 22 10.00 8.31 5.12
N PRO A 23 10.43 7.56 4.10
CA PRO A 23 9.81 7.63 2.79
C PRO A 23 8.36 7.15 2.79
N GLU A 24 7.52 7.76 1.97
CA GLU A 24 6.11 7.39 1.84
C GLU A 24 5.91 6.22 0.87
N CYS A 25 5.11 5.23 1.28
CA CYS A 25 4.72 4.13 0.42
C CYS A 25 3.72 4.59 -0.66
N ALA A 26 4.06 4.38 -1.93
CA ALA A 26 3.20 4.82 -3.04
C ALA A 26 1.86 4.07 -3.16
N GLY A 27 1.75 2.85 -2.59
CA GLY A 27 0.50 2.08 -2.57
C GLY A 27 -0.51 2.49 -1.50
N CYS A 28 -0.06 2.70 -0.26
CA CYS A 28 -0.92 3.00 0.89
C CYS A 28 -0.77 4.42 1.45
N ARG A 29 0.15 5.23 0.92
CA ARG A 29 0.44 6.61 1.35
C ARG A 29 0.82 6.73 2.84
N LYS A 30 1.42 5.69 3.40
CA LYS A 30 1.93 5.66 4.78
C LYS A 30 3.46 5.73 4.80
N ALA A 31 4.02 6.34 5.85
CA ALA A 31 5.45 6.37 6.07
C ALA A 31 6.03 4.96 6.31
N ILE A 32 7.10 4.62 5.61
CA ILE A 32 7.78 3.32 5.70
C ILE A 32 8.83 3.41 6.82
N ASN A 33 8.48 2.96 8.03
CA ASN A 33 9.40 2.86 9.16
C ASN A 33 10.13 1.50 9.20
N GLU A 34 9.89 0.65 8.22
CA GLU A 34 10.34 -0.74 8.21
C GLU A 34 11.80 -0.87 7.75
N ARG A 35 12.50 -1.91 8.24
CA ARG A 35 13.89 -2.21 7.87
C ARG A 35 14.03 -2.68 6.41
N TYR A 36 12.98 -3.28 5.87
CA TYR A 36 12.93 -3.84 4.53
C TYR A 36 11.88 -3.07 3.74
N LEU A 37 12.32 -2.42 2.66
CA LEU A 37 11.45 -1.70 1.74
C LEU A 37 11.84 -2.04 0.32
N LEU A 38 10.88 -1.97 -0.59
CA LEU A 38 11.12 -2.21 -2.00
C LEU A 38 11.12 -0.88 -2.74
N LYS A 39 12.16 -0.64 -3.53
CA LYS A 39 12.26 0.50 -4.43
C LYS A 39 11.91 0.06 -5.84
N ALA A 40 10.82 0.57 -6.39
CA ALA A 40 10.35 0.24 -7.73
C ALA A 40 9.90 1.50 -8.47
N VAL A 41 10.37 1.65 -9.72
CA VAL A 41 10.03 2.77 -10.62
C VAL A 41 10.16 4.13 -9.90
N ASP A 42 11.30 4.32 -9.22
CA ASP A 42 11.66 5.52 -8.44
C ASP A 42 10.85 5.76 -7.15
N LYS A 43 9.82 4.97 -6.88
CA LYS A 43 9.01 5.06 -5.66
C LYS A 43 9.35 3.98 -4.65
N LEU A 44 8.95 4.23 -3.40
CA LEU A 44 9.18 3.34 -2.27
C LEU A 44 7.87 2.66 -1.89
N TRP A 45 7.96 1.39 -1.53
CA TRP A 45 6.81 0.53 -1.29
C TRP A 45 7.12 -0.43 -0.14
N HIS A 46 6.08 -0.80 0.61
CA HIS A 46 6.15 -1.94 1.53
C HIS A 46 6.18 -3.26 0.75
N GLU A 47 6.78 -4.30 1.35
CA GLU A 47 6.77 -5.67 0.82
C GLU A 47 5.35 -6.22 0.58
N ASP A 48 4.39 -5.83 1.42
CA ASP A 48 2.99 -6.23 1.29
C ASP A 48 2.21 -5.36 0.29
N CYS A 49 2.72 -4.17 -0.02
CA CYS A 49 2.07 -3.21 -0.94
C CYS A 49 2.55 -3.38 -2.39
N LEU A 50 3.80 -3.78 -2.60
CA LEU A 50 4.35 -4.01 -3.94
C LEU A 50 4.06 -5.45 -4.39
N LYS A 51 2.80 -5.73 -4.72
CA LYS A 51 2.40 -6.97 -5.37
C LYS A 51 2.07 -6.74 -6.83
N CYS A 52 2.39 -7.72 -7.67
CA CYS A 52 2.05 -7.63 -9.08
C CYS A 52 0.52 -7.65 -9.23
N ALA A 53 -0.08 -6.53 -9.65
CA ALA A 53 -1.52 -6.46 -9.90
C ALA A 53 -2.01 -7.41 -11.02
N CYS A 54 -1.10 -7.97 -11.81
CA CYS A 54 -1.40 -8.88 -12.91
C CYS A 54 -1.40 -10.36 -12.47
N CYS A 55 -0.61 -10.72 -11.45
CA CYS A 55 -0.39 -12.13 -11.09
C CYS A 55 -0.54 -12.42 -9.59
N ASP A 56 -0.72 -11.40 -8.73
CA ASP A 56 -0.63 -11.47 -7.26
C ASP A 56 0.61 -12.20 -6.71
N CYS A 57 1.62 -12.48 -7.55
CA CYS A 57 2.89 -13.05 -7.11
C CYS A 57 3.65 -12.00 -6.29
N ARG A 58 4.06 -12.40 -5.08
CA ARG A 58 4.94 -11.65 -4.18
C ARG A 58 6.33 -11.54 -4.82
N LEU A 59 6.82 -10.31 -4.99
CA LEU A 59 8.13 -10.01 -5.57
C LEU A 59 9.11 -9.61 -4.46
#